data_AF-A0A1Q6XBA0-F1
#
_entry.id   AF-A0A1Q6XBA0-F1
#
_cell.length_a   1.000
_cell.length_b   1.000
_cell.length_c   1.000
_cell.angle_alpha   90.00
_cell.angle_beta   90.00
_cell.angle_gamma   90.00
#
_symmetry.space_group_name_H-M   'P 1'
#
loop_
_entity.id
_entity.type
_entity.pdbx_description
1 polymer ?
#
loop_
_entity_poly.entity_id
_entity_poly.type
_entity_poly.pdbx_seq_one_letter_code
_entity_poly.pdbx_strand_id
1 'polypeptide(L)'
;MMMIPVGAFGLGMLAAGALSVMFYRRRNPAADVAPGMGARLGALSGALGFGVFAIFTAIEMLIFRSGGQLRDALLQAIQQSAARSSDPQAQQVLEYLKSPQGLALMMVLGFIMMGLAFLIFSSLGGALAAALLRRKDRH
;
A
#
# COMPACT_ATOMS: atom_id res chain seq x y z
N MET A 1 19.39 5.83 -0.64
CA MET A 1 17.95 5.47 -0.75
C MET A 1 17.12 6.70 -0.43
N MET A 2 16.44 7.28 -1.42
CA MET A 2 15.47 8.34 -1.19
C MET A 2 14.30 7.74 -0.40
N MET A 3 14.24 8.03 0.90
CA MET A 3 13.07 7.73 1.72
C MET A 3 11.93 8.58 1.18
N ILE A 4 11.07 8.00 0.35
CA ILE A 4 9.73 8.57 0.20
C ILE A 4 9.09 8.39 1.58
N PRO A 5 8.80 9.47 2.31
CA PRO A 5 8.22 9.33 3.64
C PRO A 5 6.92 8.54 3.47
N VAL A 6 6.74 7.48 4.26
CA VAL A 6 5.56 6.60 4.20
C VAL A 6 4.25 7.42 4.24
N GLY A 7 4.27 8.58 4.90
CA GLY A 7 3.18 9.56 4.89
C GLY A 7 2.86 10.15 3.51
N ALA A 8 3.85 10.48 2.67
CA ALA A 8 3.62 10.93 1.30
C ALA A 8 3.00 9.82 0.44
N PHE A 9 3.37 8.56 0.70
CA PHE A 9 2.80 7.40 0.03
C PHE A 9 1.31 7.24 0.38
N GLY A 10 0.96 7.31 1.67
CA GLY A 10 -0.44 7.25 2.13
C GLY A 10 -1.29 8.42 1.64
N LEU A 11 -0.76 9.65 1.69
CA LEU A 11 -1.46 10.84 1.16
C LEU A 11 -1.67 10.75 -0.35
N GLY A 12 -0.70 10.21 -1.09
CA GLY A 12 -0.82 9.94 -2.52
C GLY A 12 -1.94 8.95 -2.84
N MET A 13 -2.09 7.88 -2.06
CA MET A 13 -3.19 6.92 -2.20
C MET A 13 -4.55 7.54 -1.90
N LEU A 14 -4.65 8.34 -0.82
CA LEU A 14 -5.87 9.08 -0.50
C LEU A 14 -6.24 10.02 -1.65
N ALA A 15 -5.27 10.77 -2.18
CA ALA A 15 -5.48 11.69 -3.30
C ALA A 15 -5.88 10.94 -4.58
N ALA A 16 -5.26 9.82 -4.89
CA ALA A 16 -5.61 8.99 -6.05
C ALA A 16 -7.05 8.45 -5.95
N GLY A 17 -7.46 8.00 -4.76
CA GLY A 17 -8.85 7.62 -4.48
C GLY A 17 -9.83 8.77 -4.68
N ALA A 18 -9.50 9.96 -4.17
CA ALA A 18 -10.32 11.15 -4.30
C ALA A 18 -10.44 11.64 -5.76
N LEU A 19 -9.32 11.64 -6.51
CA LEU A 19 -9.28 12.02 -7.91
C LEU A 19 -10.08 11.07 -8.80
N SER A 20 -10.05 9.76 -8.51
CA SER A 20 -10.88 8.77 -9.21
C SER A 20 -12.36 9.15 -9.18
N VAL A 21 -12.87 9.55 -8.01
CA VAL A 21 -14.25 10.00 -7.84
C VAL A 21 -14.52 11.32 -8.55
N MET A 22 -13.59 12.27 -8.49
CA MET A 22 -13.71 13.55 -9.17
C MET A 22 -13.80 13.37 -10.70
N PHE A 23 -12.96 12.52 -11.30
CA PHE A 23 -13.02 12.23 -12.73
C PHE A 23 -14.28 11.47 -13.12
N TYR A 24 -14.73 10.52 -12.30
CA TYR A 24 -15.99 9.82 -12.53
C TYR A 24 -17.18 10.78 -12.58
N ARG A 25 -17.25 11.72 -11.63
CA ARG A 25 -18.32 12.72 -11.58
C ARG A 25 -18.22 13.76 -12.70
N ARG A 26 -17.00 14.15 -13.11
CA ARG A 26 -16.80 15.06 -14.24
C ARG A 26 -17.33 14.45 -15.55
N ARG A 27 -17.20 13.13 -15.72
CA ARG A 27 -17.71 12.42 -16.89
C ARG A 27 -19.21 12.13 -16.81
N ASN A 28 -19.74 11.95 -15.59
CA ASN A 28 -21.16 11.71 -15.31
C ASN A 28 -21.71 12.73 -14.31
N PRO A 29 -21.98 13.98 -14.75
CA PRO A 29 -22.39 15.06 -13.85
C PRO A 29 -23.76 14.85 -13.19
N ALA A 30 -24.63 14.02 -13.79
CA ALA A 30 -25.94 13.66 -13.23
C ALA A 30 -25.91 12.48 -12.24
N ALA A 31 -24.75 11.83 -12.04
CA ALA A 31 -24.66 10.69 -11.14
C ALA A 31 -24.54 11.13 -9.67
N ASP A 32 -25.50 10.77 -8.83
CA ASP A 32 -25.38 10.91 -7.38
C ASP A 32 -24.39 9.86 -6.84
N VAL A 33 -23.14 10.28 -6.66
CA VAL A 33 -22.09 9.40 -6.15
C VAL A 33 -22.23 9.27 -4.63
N ALA A 34 -22.91 8.21 -4.19
CA ALA A 34 -22.96 7.85 -2.78
C ALA A 34 -21.55 7.49 -2.25
N PRO A 35 -21.27 7.69 -0.94
CA PRO A 35 -19.97 7.35 -0.33
C PRO A 35 -19.52 5.91 -0.58
N GLY A 36 -20.44 4.94 -0.59
CA GLY A 36 -20.14 3.54 -0.92
C GLY A 36 -19.70 3.32 -2.37
N MET A 37 -20.22 4.11 -3.31
CA MET A 37 -19.75 4.09 -4.70
C MET A 37 -18.37 4.74 -4.80
N GLY A 38 -18.13 5.83 -4.06
CA GLY A 38 -16.81 6.46 -3.95
C GLY A 38 -15.74 5.51 -3.40
N ALA A 39 -16.07 4.73 -2.37
CA ALA A 39 -15.19 3.70 -1.82
C ALA A 39 -14.81 2.64 -2.87
N ARG A 40 -15.78 2.15 -3.67
CA ARG A 40 -15.52 1.16 -4.73
C ARG A 40 -14.63 1.72 -5.84
N LEU A 41 -14.89 2.96 -6.27
CA LEU A 41 -14.05 3.65 -7.27
C LEU A 41 -12.63 3.88 -6.74
N GLY A 42 -12.50 4.18 -5.45
CA GLY A 42 -11.22 4.26 -4.76
C GLY A 42 -10.51 2.91 -4.64
N ALA A 43 -11.21 1.83 -4.31
CA ALA A 43 -10.66 0.49 -4.27
C ALA A 43 -10.11 0.05 -5.64
N LEU A 44 -10.85 0.32 -6.71
CA LEU A 44 -10.43 0.03 -8.09
C LEU A 44 -9.17 0.82 -8.47
N SER A 45 -9.10 2.12 -8.14
CA SER A 45 -7.90 2.90 -8.41
C SER A 45 -6.71 2.43 -7.57
N GLY A 46 -6.95 2.06 -6.31
CA GLY A 46 -5.94 1.47 -5.43
C GLY A 46 -5.40 0.13 -5.95
N ALA A 47 -6.28 -0.76 -6.44
CA ALA A 47 -5.89 -2.03 -7.03
C ALA A 47 -5.05 -1.85 -8.30
N LEU A 48 -5.45 -0.92 -9.18
CA LEU A 48 -4.67 -0.59 -10.38
C LEU A 48 -3.32 0.04 -10.01
N GLY A 49 -3.30 0.97 -9.05
CA GLY A 49 -2.08 1.59 -8.54
C GLY A 49 -1.11 0.56 -7.94
N PHE A 50 -1.63 -0.40 -7.17
CA PHE A 50 -0.84 -1.51 -6.66
C PHE A 50 -0.32 -2.42 -7.78
N GLY A 51 -1.14 -2.72 -8.79
CA GLY A 51 -0.70 -3.50 -9.95
C GLY A 51 0.48 -2.86 -10.67
N VAL A 52 0.40 -1.55 -10.93
CA VAL A 52 1.51 -0.78 -11.51
C VAL A 52 2.73 -0.82 -10.60
N PHE A 53 2.57 -0.53 -9.31
CA PHE A 53 3.65 -0.58 -8.33
C PHE A 53 4.34 -1.94 -8.28
N ALA A 54 3.57 -3.04 -8.28
CA ALA A 54 4.08 -4.40 -8.27
C ALA A 54 4.88 -4.72 -9.53
N ILE A 55 4.40 -4.30 -10.72
CA ILE A 55 5.13 -4.47 -11.98
C ILE A 55 6.46 -3.72 -11.94
N PHE A 56 6.46 -2.44 -11.55
CA PHE A 56 7.68 -1.65 -11.44
C PHE A 56 8.68 -2.26 -10.45
N THR A 57 8.20 -2.71 -9.29
CA THR A 57 9.05 -3.37 -8.28
C THR A 57 9.63 -4.68 -8.80
N ALA A 58 8.84 -5.47 -9.53
CA ALA A 58 9.32 -6.72 -10.15
C ALA A 58 10.39 -6.46 -11.22
N ILE A 59 10.17 -5.45 -12.07
CA ILE A 59 11.14 -5.02 -13.08
C ILE A 59 12.44 -4.54 -12.42
N GLU A 60 12.34 -3.69 -11.40
CA GLU A 60 13.50 -3.20 -10.65
C GLU A 60 14.31 -4.36 -10.05
N MET A 61 13.63 -5.33 -9.45
CA MET A 61 14.26 -6.50 -8.85
C MET A 61 14.99 -7.38 -9.89
N LEU A 62 14.41 -7.52 -11.09
CA LEU A 62 15.00 -8.27 -12.21
C LEU A 62 16.20 -7.54 -12.85
N ILE A 63 16.08 -6.23 -13.09
CA ILE A 63 17.09 -5.43 -13.80
C ILE A 63 18.29 -5.11 -12.90
N PHE A 64 18.04 -4.66 -11.66
CA PHE A 64 19.10 -4.17 -10.79
C PHE A 64 19.71 -5.25 -9.88
N ARG A 65 19.22 -6.50 -9.94
CA ARG A 65 19.54 -7.57 -8.98
C ARG A 65 19.47 -7.10 -7.52
N SER A 66 18.59 -6.15 -7.23
CA SER A 66 18.39 -5.54 -5.91
C SER A 66 17.87 -6.53 -4.86
N GLY A 67 17.58 -7.78 -5.25
CA GLY A 67 17.18 -8.84 -4.32
C GLY A 67 18.18 -9.05 -3.18
N GLY A 68 19.48 -8.84 -3.42
CA GLY A 68 20.49 -8.84 -2.35
C GLY A 68 20.30 -7.69 -1.36
N GLN A 69 20.13 -6.46 -1.86
CA GLN A 69 19.94 -5.27 -1.01
C GLN A 69 18.63 -5.33 -0.21
N LEU A 70 17.55 -5.83 -0.82
CA LEU A 70 16.26 -5.98 -0.14
C LEU A 70 16.35 -7.05 0.96
N ARG A 71 17.07 -8.15 0.69
CA ARG A 71 17.39 -9.18 1.68
C ARG A 71 18.20 -8.62 2.84
N ASP A 72 19.22 -7.83 2.56
CA ASP A 72 20.09 -7.23 3.57
C ASP A 72 19.31 -6.24 4.45
N ALA A 73 18.44 -5.42 3.86
CA ALA A 73 17.57 -4.50 4.59
C ALA A 73 16.59 -5.25 5.52
N LEU A 74 16.00 -6.36 5.05
CA LEU A 74 15.14 -7.21 5.88
C LEU A 74 15.92 -7.86 7.02
N LEU A 75 17.12 -8.37 6.74
CA LEU A 75 17.99 -8.95 7.77
C LEU A 75 18.38 -7.92 8.83
N GLN A 76 18.69 -6.68 8.44
CA GLN A 76 18.96 -5.59 9.39
C GLN A 76 17.73 -5.28 10.27
N ALA A 77 16.53 -5.22 9.68
CA ALA A 77 15.29 -5.00 10.44
C ALA A 77 14.99 -6.14 11.43
N ILE A 78 15.26 -7.39 11.04
CA ILE A 78 15.14 -8.57 11.92
C ILE A 78 16.16 -8.50 13.05
N GLN A 79 17.41 -8.14 12.77
CA GLN A 79 18.47 -8.00 13.78
C GLN A 79 18.16 -6.89 14.78
N GLN A 80 17.63 -5.75 14.33
CA GLN A 80 17.19 -4.67 15.22
C GLN A 80 16.04 -5.13 16.14
N SER A 81 15.11 -5.91 15.60
CA SER A 81 13.99 -6.49 16.38
C SER A 81 14.49 -7.51 17.40
N ALA A 82 15.45 -8.35 17.00
CA ALA A 82 16.11 -9.33 17.87
C ALA A 82 16.87 -8.68 19.04
N ALA A 83 17.57 -7.57 18.77
CA ALA A 83 18.29 -6.82 19.81
C ALA A 83 17.36 -6.22 20.88
N ARG A 84 16.06 -6.12 20.60
CA ARG A 84 15.04 -5.61 21.53
C ARG A 84 14.28 -6.72 22.25
N SER A 85 14.49 -7.99 21.92
CA SER A 85 13.73 -9.11 22.47
C SER A 85 14.67 -10.15 23.10
N SER A 86 14.60 -10.29 24.42
CA SER A 86 15.33 -11.31 25.19
C SER A 86 14.55 -12.63 25.35
N ASP A 87 13.41 -12.76 24.66
CA ASP A 87 12.49 -13.89 24.84
C ASP A 87 12.94 -15.08 23.97
N PRO A 88 13.24 -16.27 24.55
CA PRO A 88 13.73 -17.42 23.80
C PRO A 88 12.77 -17.91 22.69
N GLN A 89 11.46 -17.72 22.87
CA GLN A 89 10.47 -18.08 21.84
C GLN A 89 10.52 -17.10 20.65
N ALA A 90 10.77 -15.81 20.91
CA ALA A 90 10.96 -14.82 19.86
C ALA A 90 12.26 -15.08 19.06
N GLN A 91 13.32 -15.55 19.72
CA GLN A 91 14.59 -15.89 19.05
C GLN A 91 14.43 -17.03 18.03
N GLN A 92 13.67 -18.08 18.36
CA GLN A 92 13.38 -19.16 17.41
C GLN A 92 12.62 -18.67 16.17
N VAL A 93 11.63 -17.79 16.36
CA VAL A 93 10.89 -17.19 15.24
C VAL A 93 11.82 -16.32 14.39
N LEU A 94 12.65 -15.49 15.03
CA LEU A 94 13.62 -14.64 14.34
C LEU A 94 14.66 -15.44 13.56
N GLU A 95 15.07 -16.61 14.05
CA GLU A 95 16.00 -17.49 13.36
C GLU A 95 15.34 -18.15 12.14
N TYR A 96 14.09 -18.60 12.26
CA TYR A 96 13.30 -19.08 11.13
C TYR A 96 13.12 -17.98 10.07
N LEU A 97 12.87 -16.73 10.49
CA LEU A 97 12.71 -15.59 9.60
C LEU A 97 14.00 -15.20 8.85
N LYS A 98 15.18 -15.53 9.38
CA LYS A 98 16.47 -15.35 8.69
C LYS A 98 16.72 -16.40 7.61
N SER A 99 16.01 -17.53 7.65
CA SER A 99 16.13 -18.58 6.63
C SER A 99 15.67 -18.07 5.25
N PRO A 100 16.14 -18.65 4.13
CA PRO A 100 15.69 -18.26 2.79
C PRO A 100 14.18 -18.34 2.61
N GLN A 101 13.55 -19.35 3.23
CA GLN A 101 12.12 -19.59 3.19
C GLN A 101 11.36 -18.55 4.03
N GLY A 102 11.85 -18.24 5.23
CA GLY A 102 11.28 -17.22 6.11
C GLY A 102 11.36 -15.82 5.51
N LEU A 103 12.47 -15.48 4.85
CA LEU A 103 12.62 -14.21 4.13
C LEU A 103 11.64 -14.10 2.96
N ALA A 104 11.51 -15.16 2.16
CA ALA A 104 10.54 -15.19 1.07
C ALA A 104 9.10 -14.98 1.58
N LEU A 105 8.74 -15.65 2.68
CA LEU A 105 7.43 -15.50 3.32
C LEU A 105 7.20 -14.06 3.82
N MET A 106 8.20 -13.43 4.46
CA MET A 106 8.14 -12.03 4.87
C MET A 106 7.95 -11.07 3.70
N MET A 107 8.63 -11.33 2.57
CA MET A 107 8.47 -10.51 1.36
C MET A 107 7.05 -10.61 0.81
N VAL A 108 6.51 -11.82 0.71
CA VAL A 108 5.13 -12.05 0.24
C VAL A 108 4.13 -11.38 1.18
N LEU A 109 4.28 -11.56 2.49
CA LEU A 109 3.41 -10.90 3.48
C LEU A 109 3.51 -9.38 3.40
N GLY A 110 4.71 -8.83 3.23
CA GLY A 110 4.93 -7.40 3.05
C GLY A 110 4.20 -6.85 1.81
N PHE A 111 4.25 -7.58 0.69
CA PHE A 111 3.53 -7.23 -0.52
C PHE A 111 2.01 -7.28 -0.34
N ILE A 112 1.49 -8.31 0.34
CA ILE A 112 0.05 -8.42 0.65
C ILE A 112 -0.38 -7.24 1.52
N MET A 113 0.36 -6.94 2.59
CA MET A 113 0.08 -5.81 3.48
C MET A 113 0.10 -4.48 2.73
N MET A 114 1.05 -4.30 1.82
CA MET A 114 1.10 -3.12 0.95
C MET A 114 -0.15 -3.04 0.06
N GLY A 115 -0.53 -4.14 -0.60
CA GLY A 115 -1.74 -4.19 -1.41
C GLY A 115 -3.00 -3.84 -0.63
N LEU A 116 -3.12 -4.36 0.59
CA LEU A 116 -4.22 -4.01 1.50
C LEU A 116 -4.20 -2.51 1.86
N ALA A 117 -3.02 -1.94 2.13
CA ALA A 117 -2.90 -0.51 2.38
C ALA A 117 -3.39 0.32 1.18
N PHE A 118 -2.96 -0.02 -0.05
CA PHE A 118 -3.43 0.63 -1.28
C PHE A 118 -4.96 0.62 -1.38
N LEU A 119 -5.58 -0.53 -1.13
CA LEU A 119 -7.04 -0.67 -1.16
C LEU A 119 -7.70 0.17 -0.09
N ILE A 120 -7.26 0.08 1.16
CA ILE A 120 -7.86 0.77 2.31
C ILE A 120 -7.76 2.29 2.14
N PHE A 121 -6.56 2.81 1.90
CA PHE A 121 -6.36 4.25 1.75
C PHE A 121 -7.09 4.78 0.51
N SER A 122 -6.98 4.13 -0.65
CA SER A 122 -7.66 4.63 -1.85
C SER A 122 -9.19 4.58 -1.70
N SER A 123 -9.73 3.56 -1.04
CA SER A 123 -11.16 3.48 -0.71
C SER A 123 -11.60 4.60 0.22
N LEU A 124 -10.83 4.89 1.27
CA LEU A 124 -11.07 6.01 2.17
C LEU A 124 -11.06 7.35 1.42
N GLY A 125 -10.05 7.58 0.59
CA GLY A 125 -9.95 8.79 -0.23
C GLY A 125 -11.15 8.98 -1.17
N GLY A 126 -11.59 7.91 -1.83
CA GLY A 126 -12.77 7.94 -2.69
C GLY A 126 -14.07 8.15 -1.92
N ALA A 127 -14.25 7.49 -0.79
CA ALA A 127 -15.43 7.66 0.06
C ALA A 127 -15.55 9.09 0.61
N LEU A 128 -14.44 9.65 1.11
CA LEU A 128 -14.35 11.01 1.62
C LEU A 128 -14.64 12.04 0.53
N ALA A 129 -14.04 11.87 -0.66
CA ALA A 129 -14.32 12.73 -1.79
C ALA A 129 -15.81 12.70 -2.16
N ALA A 130 -16.40 11.52 -2.33
CA ALA A 130 -17.82 11.38 -2.64
C ALA A 130 -18.73 12.07 -1.59
N ALA A 131 -18.43 11.90 -0.30
CA ALA A 131 -19.20 12.53 0.77
C ALA A 131 -19.13 14.06 0.75
N LEU A 132 -17.93 14.63 0.57
CA LEU A 132 -17.72 16.08 0.50
C LEU A 132 -18.39 16.70 -0.73
N LEU A 133 -18.24 16.04 -1.88
CA LEU A 133 -18.83 16.43 -3.16
C LEU A 133 -20.36 16.40 -3.12
N ARG A 134 -20.96 15.38 -2.51
CA ARG A 134 -22.43 15.29 -2.37
C ARG A 134 -23.00 16.35 -1.43
N ARG A 135 -22.26 16.73 -0.37
CA ARG A 135 -22.68 17.82 0.53
C ARG A 135 -22.71 19.16 -0.20
N LYS A 136 -21.76 19.41 -1.10
CA LYS A 136 -21.68 20.64 -1.88
C LYS A 136 -22.86 20.82 -2.84
N ASP A 137 -23.40 19.74 -3.41
CA ASP A 137 -24.53 19.84 -4.36
C ASP A 137 -25.90 20.04 -3.68
N ARG A 138 -25.96 19.91 -2.35
CA ARG A 138 -27.18 20.10 -1.55
C ARG A 138 -27.30 21.50 -0.94
N HIS A 139 -26.29 22.34 -1.11
CA HIS A 139 -26.23 23.73 -0.67
C HIS A 139 -26.20 24.66 -1.89
#